data_AF-A0ABD2QE44-F1
#
_entry.id   AF-A0ABD2QE44-F1
#
_cell.length_a   1.000
_cell.length_b   1.000
_cell.length_c   1.000
_cell.angle_alpha   90.00
_cell.angle_beta   90.00
_cell.angle_gamma   90.00
#
_symmetry.space_group_name_H-M   'P 1'
#
loop_
_entity.id
_entity.type
_entity.pdbx_description
1 polymer ?
#
loop_
_entity_poly.entity_id
_entity_poly.type
_entity_poly.pdbx_seq_one_letter_code
_entity_poly.pdbx_strand_id
1 'polypeptide(L)'
;MHGRVQNLLSWVNSNGNGAELQVAAQKRPPVRANELLVQKESSDHAWVYDLSQREYLTASERLLQLGLEEKVVGRSKTLLSLAKLARVNELVQSKSQDLVGDLLYPISDLDLIELQEHCSKVPRLQTDNSSAKETCNWIETVDDNLAVRSTQLSLPVELVRDIGAARDIASTDPAEQPILKLHFLVDLCVSQAQQLLQADRKSQWLSYMLQAIATWLRMKTGHYSAQAVQNAQLTLWAKLILMNNWLRSKANLRESAFYCVCQAISMDRHTKLNEVLPPLAQLLSCNELSPHNQSSQFKHNIQSAYELVMLMDPERNTALDQSMSRMSVVTPRRATPCKS
;
A
#
# COMPACT_ATOMS: atom_id res chain seq x y z
N MET A 1 31.13 -14.95 -1.60
CA MET A 1 29.93 -15.58 -2.19
C MET A 1 30.24 -16.72 -3.16
N HIS A 2 31.42 -16.78 -3.80
CA HIS A 2 31.82 -17.89 -4.70
C HIS A 2 31.90 -19.28 -4.03
N GLY A 3 32.29 -19.38 -2.75
CA GLY A 3 32.47 -20.69 -2.08
C GLY A 3 31.18 -21.46 -1.78
N ARG A 4 30.02 -20.77 -1.65
CA ARG A 4 28.73 -21.45 -1.38
C ARG A 4 28.15 -22.10 -2.64
N VAL A 5 28.44 -21.56 -3.82
CA VAL A 5 28.00 -22.13 -5.10
C VAL A 5 28.79 -23.39 -5.45
N GLN A 6 30.10 -23.42 -5.14
CA GLN A 6 30.91 -24.62 -5.34
C GLN A 6 30.51 -25.78 -4.41
N ASN A 7 30.08 -25.49 -3.17
CA ASN A 7 29.61 -26.52 -2.23
C ASN A 7 28.22 -27.10 -2.62
N LEU A 8 27.37 -26.32 -3.28
CA LEU A 8 26.09 -26.81 -3.81
C LEU A 8 26.31 -27.72 -5.03
N LEU A 9 27.25 -27.37 -5.91
CA LEU A 9 27.61 -28.19 -7.07
C LEU A 9 28.35 -29.47 -6.67
N SER A 10 29.20 -29.44 -5.64
CA SER A 10 29.87 -30.63 -5.14
C SER A 10 28.91 -31.59 -4.42
N TRP A 11 27.92 -31.07 -3.70
CA TRP A 11 26.87 -31.87 -3.05
C TRP A 11 25.93 -32.56 -4.06
N VAL A 12 25.55 -31.86 -5.14
CA VAL A 12 24.76 -32.45 -6.25
C VAL A 12 25.54 -33.56 -6.98
N ASN A 13 26.85 -33.41 -7.13
CA ASN A 13 27.71 -34.42 -7.77
C ASN A 13 28.06 -35.61 -6.87
N SER A 14 27.92 -35.50 -5.55
CA SER A 14 28.32 -36.56 -4.60
C SER A 14 27.14 -37.43 -4.12
N ASN A 15 25.90 -36.95 -4.21
CA ASN A 15 24.70 -37.69 -3.77
C ASN A 15 23.78 -38.15 -4.89
N GLY A 16 24.10 -37.87 -6.16
CA GLY A 16 23.31 -38.32 -7.30
C GLY A 16 23.81 -39.65 -7.84
N ASN A 17 22.96 -40.69 -7.83
CA ASN A 17 23.07 -41.88 -8.68
C ASN A 17 23.22 -41.46 -10.16
N GLY A 18 24.44 -41.15 -10.59
CA GLY A 18 24.75 -40.61 -11.91
C GLY A 18 24.48 -41.56 -13.07
N ALA A 19 24.29 -42.85 -12.80
CA ALA A 19 24.00 -43.85 -13.83
C ALA A 19 22.51 -43.90 -14.24
N GLU A 20 21.57 -43.64 -13.33
CA GLU A 20 20.13 -43.71 -13.65
C GLU A 20 19.59 -42.41 -14.26
N LEU A 21 20.18 -41.26 -13.92
CA LEU A 21 19.80 -39.97 -14.51
C LEU A 21 20.38 -39.75 -15.92
N GLN A 22 21.51 -40.36 -16.28
CA GLN A 22 22.03 -40.30 -17.66
C GLN A 22 21.20 -41.14 -18.63
N VAL A 23 20.66 -42.28 -18.19
CA VAL A 23 19.76 -43.12 -19.03
C VAL A 23 18.38 -42.47 -19.18
N ALA A 24 17.89 -41.75 -18.15
CA ALA A 24 16.65 -40.98 -18.25
C ALA A 24 16.80 -39.70 -19.10
N ALA A 25 17.98 -39.07 -19.13
CA ALA A 25 18.26 -37.91 -19.96
C ALA A 25 18.46 -38.27 -21.45
N GLN A 26 18.97 -39.48 -21.77
CA GLN A 26 19.15 -39.95 -23.15
C GLN A 26 17.86 -40.48 -23.82
N LYS A 27 16.77 -40.67 -23.08
CA LYS A 27 15.49 -41.19 -23.60
C LYS A 27 14.36 -40.17 -23.67
N ARG A 28 14.57 -38.93 -23.25
CA ARG A 28 13.58 -37.87 -23.52
C ARG A 28 13.79 -37.37 -24.94
N PRO A 29 12.85 -37.57 -25.88
CA PRO A 29 12.95 -36.93 -27.18
C PRO A 29 13.12 -35.42 -26.96
N PRO A 30 13.94 -34.72 -27.76
CA PRO A 30 14.00 -33.27 -27.69
C PRO A 30 12.57 -32.74 -27.77
N VAL A 31 12.16 -31.95 -26.76
CA VAL A 31 10.88 -31.24 -26.76
C VAL A 31 10.74 -30.63 -28.16
N ARG A 32 9.77 -31.14 -28.91
CA ARG A 32 9.75 -30.96 -30.37
C ARG A 32 9.62 -29.47 -30.63
N ALA A 33 10.43 -28.91 -31.52
CA ALA A 33 10.28 -27.52 -31.96
C ALA A 33 8.83 -27.19 -32.38
N ASN A 34 8.06 -28.20 -32.80
CA ASN A 34 6.64 -28.10 -33.10
C ASN A 34 5.75 -27.80 -31.87
N GLU A 35 6.08 -28.27 -30.67
CA GLU A 35 5.33 -27.94 -29.45
C GLU A 35 5.53 -26.46 -29.06
N LEU A 36 6.73 -25.92 -29.27
CA LEU A 36 7.00 -24.49 -29.08
C LEU A 36 6.29 -23.61 -30.12
N LEU A 37 6.15 -24.11 -31.36
CA LEU A 37 5.39 -23.41 -32.41
C LEU A 37 3.88 -23.39 -32.11
N VAL A 38 3.31 -24.51 -31.63
CA VAL A 38 1.90 -24.56 -31.19
C VAL A 38 1.65 -23.64 -29.99
N GLN A 39 2.63 -23.51 -29.08
CA GLN A 39 2.53 -22.57 -27.95
C GLN A 39 2.50 -21.10 -28.36
N LYS A 40 3.11 -20.73 -29.50
CA LYS A 40 3.04 -19.36 -30.05
C LYS A 40 1.61 -18.98 -30.47
N GLU A 41 0.81 -19.94 -30.90
CA GLU A 41 -0.57 -19.71 -31.34
C GLU A 41 -1.54 -19.60 -30.15
N SER A 42 -1.21 -20.20 -29.01
CA SER A 42 -1.97 -20.00 -27.76
C SER A 42 -1.55 -18.69 -27.09
N SER A 43 -2.47 -17.72 -27.03
CA SER A 43 -2.26 -16.39 -26.43
C SER A 43 -1.56 -16.44 -25.07
N ASP A 44 -1.96 -17.40 -24.23
CA ASP A 44 -1.59 -17.44 -22.80
C ASP A 44 -0.17 -17.97 -22.56
N HIS A 45 0.43 -18.68 -23.52
CA HIS A 45 1.76 -19.27 -23.41
C HIS A 45 2.77 -18.69 -24.39
N ALA A 46 2.37 -17.71 -25.21
CA ALA A 46 3.26 -17.11 -26.19
C ALA A 46 4.52 -16.46 -25.56
N TRP A 47 4.43 -16.01 -24.31
CA TRP A 47 5.59 -15.52 -23.55
C TRP A 47 6.69 -16.58 -23.34
N VAL A 48 6.35 -17.87 -23.29
CA VAL A 48 7.34 -18.97 -23.19
C VAL A 48 8.15 -19.06 -24.48
N TYR A 49 7.47 -18.91 -25.61
CA TYR A 49 8.13 -18.85 -26.92
C TYR A 49 9.05 -17.62 -27.01
N ASP A 50 8.57 -16.44 -26.62
CA ASP A 50 9.37 -15.21 -26.62
C ASP A 50 10.67 -15.38 -25.78
N LEU A 51 10.57 -15.98 -24.58
CA LEU A 51 11.74 -16.29 -23.76
C LEU A 51 12.72 -17.26 -24.44
N SER A 52 12.21 -18.25 -25.19
CA SER A 52 13.05 -19.19 -25.95
C SER A 52 13.84 -18.49 -27.07
N GLN A 53 13.26 -17.43 -27.64
CA GLN A 53 13.89 -16.60 -28.68
C GLN A 53 14.77 -15.49 -28.10
N ARG A 54 14.91 -15.39 -26.78
CA ARG A 54 15.61 -14.29 -26.07
C ARG A 54 14.95 -12.93 -26.28
N GLU A 55 13.66 -12.89 -26.59
CA GLU A 55 12.86 -11.67 -26.70
C GLU A 55 12.30 -11.28 -25.32
N TYR A 56 13.18 -10.94 -24.37
CA TYR A 56 12.79 -10.75 -22.97
C TYR A 56 11.87 -9.56 -22.75
N LEU A 57 12.02 -8.50 -23.55
CA LEU A 57 11.13 -7.34 -23.50
C LEU A 57 9.69 -7.72 -23.83
N THR A 58 9.48 -8.38 -24.98
CA THR A 58 8.15 -8.82 -25.42
C THR A 58 7.53 -9.81 -24.44
N ALA A 59 8.34 -10.77 -23.94
CA ALA A 59 7.90 -11.69 -22.90
C ALA A 59 7.43 -10.95 -21.64
N SER A 60 8.18 -9.91 -21.22
CA SER A 60 7.87 -9.10 -20.05
C SER A 60 6.55 -8.35 -20.22
N GLU A 61 6.33 -7.68 -21.34
CA GLU A 61 5.09 -6.93 -21.63
C GLU A 61 3.87 -7.85 -21.65
N ARG A 62 3.99 -9.03 -22.26
CA ARG A 62 2.91 -10.02 -22.31
C ARG A 62 2.61 -10.61 -20.92
N LEU A 63 3.64 -10.97 -20.15
CA LEU A 63 3.49 -11.45 -18.78
C LEU A 63 2.86 -10.39 -17.86
N LEU A 64 3.23 -9.12 -18.05
CA LEU A 64 2.63 -8.00 -17.34
C LEU A 64 1.13 -7.92 -17.67
N GLN A 65 0.75 -7.90 -18.94
CA GLN A 65 -0.66 -7.87 -19.35
C GLN A 65 -1.45 -9.05 -18.76
N LEU A 66 -0.94 -10.28 -18.88
CA LEU A 66 -1.58 -11.46 -18.30
C LEU A 66 -1.71 -11.36 -16.77
N GLY A 67 -0.69 -10.83 -16.09
CA GLY A 67 -0.72 -10.59 -14.65
C GLY A 67 -1.78 -9.56 -14.24
N LEU A 68 -1.99 -8.52 -15.04
CA LEU A 68 -3.01 -7.49 -14.81
C LEU A 68 -4.44 -7.97 -15.09
N GLU A 69 -4.62 -8.90 -16.03
CA GLU A 69 -5.91 -9.49 -16.38
C GLU A 69 -6.31 -10.65 -15.46
N GLU A 70 -5.34 -11.23 -14.76
CA GLU A 70 -5.55 -12.34 -13.82
C GLU A 70 -6.44 -11.92 -12.64
N LYS A 71 -7.30 -12.84 -12.20
CA LYS A 71 -8.28 -12.59 -11.14
C LYS A 71 -7.83 -13.13 -9.79
N VAL A 72 -6.83 -14.01 -9.78
CA VAL A 72 -6.36 -14.71 -8.59
C VAL A 72 -4.99 -14.16 -8.16
N VAL A 73 -4.87 -13.79 -6.88
CA VAL A 73 -3.67 -13.16 -6.29
C VAL A 73 -2.41 -13.99 -6.54
N GLY A 74 -2.44 -15.29 -6.23
CA GLY A 74 -1.25 -16.14 -6.32
C GLY A 74 -0.72 -16.24 -7.76
N ARG A 75 -1.60 -16.46 -8.73
CA ARG A 75 -1.20 -16.55 -10.15
C ARG A 75 -0.75 -15.20 -10.70
N SER A 76 -1.45 -14.12 -10.37
CA SER A 76 -1.07 -12.77 -10.80
C SER A 76 0.31 -12.38 -10.26
N LYS A 77 0.57 -12.66 -8.98
CA LYS A 77 1.89 -12.46 -8.36
C LYS A 77 3.00 -13.17 -9.11
N THR A 78 2.79 -14.45 -9.46
CA THR A 78 3.76 -15.23 -10.24
C THR A 78 4.01 -14.61 -11.60
N LEU A 79 2.95 -14.24 -12.34
CA LEU A 79 3.06 -13.63 -13.67
C LEU A 79 3.81 -12.28 -13.62
N LEU A 80 3.46 -11.39 -12.69
CA LEU A 80 4.13 -10.10 -12.51
C LEU A 80 5.60 -10.27 -12.06
N SER A 81 5.88 -11.26 -11.21
CA SER A 81 7.26 -11.59 -10.82
C SER A 81 8.08 -12.08 -12.02
N LEU A 82 7.50 -12.93 -12.87
CA LEU A 82 8.13 -13.38 -14.10
C LEU A 82 8.35 -12.22 -15.08
N ALA A 83 7.38 -11.31 -15.22
CA ALA A 83 7.50 -10.11 -16.03
C ALA A 83 8.70 -9.26 -15.59
N LYS A 84 8.88 -9.09 -14.26
CA LYS A 84 10.03 -8.41 -13.66
C LYS A 84 11.35 -9.07 -13.98
N LEU A 85 11.43 -10.39 -13.83
CA LEU A 85 12.65 -11.15 -14.12
C LEU A 85 13.02 -11.10 -15.60
N ALA A 86 12.04 -11.18 -16.51
CA ALA A 86 12.26 -11.00 -17.94
C ALA A 86 12.83 -9.60 -18.22
N ARG A 87 12.24 -8.54 -17.64
CA ARG A 87 12.72 -7.16 -17.79
C ARG A 87 14.15 -6.95 -17.28
N VAL A 88 14.48 -7.54 -16.14
CA VAL A 88 15.85 -7.50 -15.58
C VAL A 88 16.84 -8.17 -16.52
N ASN A 89 16.48 -9.30 -17.13
CA ASN A 89 17.35 -9.97 -18.11
C ASN A 89 17.60 -9.10 -19.36
N GLU A 90 16.58 -8.41 -19.86
CA GLU A 90 16.72 -7.46 -20.97
C GLU A 90 17.73 -6.35 -20.62
N LEU A 91 17.60 -5.76 -19.43
CA LEU A 91 18.51 -4.73 -18.93
C LEU A 91 19.95 -5.22 -18.85
N VAL A 92 20.16 -6.44 -18.35
CA VAL A 92 21.48 -7.06 -18.26
C VAL A 92 22.09 -7.27 -19.66
N GLN A 93 21.27 -7.66 -20.65
CA GLN A 93 21.76 -7.88 -22.02
C GLN A 93 22.06 -6.58 -22.77
N SER A 94 21.25 -5.54 -22.56
CA SER A 94 21.45 -4.23 -23.19
C SER A 94 22.66 -3.45 -22.66
N LYS A 95 23.28 -3.89 -21.54
CA LYS A 95 24.35 -3.18 -20.81
C LYS A 95 23.98 -1.76 -20.37
N SER A 96 22.70 -1.40 -20.41
CA SER A 96 22.19 -0.08 -20.02
C SER A 96 21.89 -0.06 -18.52
N GLN A 97 22.89 0.24 -17.70
CA GLN A 97 22.70 0.36 -16.24
C GLN A 97 21.92 1.61 -15.82
N ASP A 98 21.90 2.65 -16.65
CA ASP A 98 21.34 3.95 -16.29
C ASP A 98 19.80 4.03 -16.41
N LEU A 99 19.14 3.03 -17.00
CA LEU A 99 17.69 3.01 -17.25
C LEU A 99 16.91 2.05 -16.33
N VAL A 100 17.56 1.47 -15.32
CA VAL A 100 16.95 0.42 -14.48
C VAL A 100 15.74 0.94 -13.69
N GLY A 101 15.76 2.20 -13.25
CA GLY A 101 14.66 2.80 -12.49
C GLY A 101 13.38 2.96 -13.30
N ASP A 102 13.48 3.57 -14.48
CA ASP A 102 12.33 3.92 -15.31
C ASP A 102 11.68 2.69 -15.96
N LEU A 103 12.47 1.65 -16.23
CA LEU A 103 11.99 0.43 -16.91
C LEU A 103 11.34 -0.59 -15.96
N LEU A 104 11.50 -0.43 -14.64
CA LEU A 104 10.85 -1.27 -13.62
C LEU A 104 9.53 -0.69 -13.10
N TYR A 105 9.22 0.57 -13.42
CA TYR A 105 7.99 1.27 -12.99
C TYR A 105 6.67 0.54 -13.33
N PRO A 106 6.52 -0.14 -14.49
CA PRO A 106 5.24 -0.79 -14.85
C PRO A 106 4.85 -1.97 -13.94
N ILE A 107 5.75 -2.45 -13.07
CA ILE A 107 5.53 -3.67 -12.27
C ILE A 107 5.08 -3.33 -10.83
N SER A 108 4.71 -2.08 -10.57
CA SER A 108 4.19 -1.60 -9.28
C SER A 108 2.88 -2.27 -8.82
N ASP A 109 2.15 -2.94 -9.72
CA ASP A 109 0.95 -3.69 -9.32
C ASP A 109 1.27 -4.95 -8.52
N LEU A 110 2.54 -5.40 -8.52
CA LEU A 110 3.00 -6.44 -7.60
C LEU A 110 2.86 -5.99 -6.14
N ASP A 111 3.12 -4.71 -5.85
CA ASP A 111 3.06 -4.18 -4.48
C ASP A 111 1.63 -4.14 -3.94
N LEU A 112 0.63 -3.99 -4.82
CA LEU A 112 -0.79 -4.07 -4.47
C LEU A 112 -1.18 -5.49 -4.04
N ILE A 113 -0.68 -6.48 -4.78
CA ILE A 113 -0.93 -7.89 -4.49
C ILE A 113 -0.20 -8.30 -3.21
N GLU A 114 1.04 -7.82 -3.02
CA GLU A 114 1.79 -8.02 -1.78
C GLU A 114 1.10 -7.35 -0.59
N LEU A 115 0.53 -6.15 -0.77
CA LEU A 115 -0.26 -5.48 0.26
C LEU A 115 -1.51 -6.29 0.61
N GLN A 116 -2.26 -6.74 -0.40
CA GLN A 116 -3.44 -7.59 -0.18
C GLN A 116 -3.06 -8.86 0.60
N GLU A 117 -2.00 -9.55 0.18
CA GLU A 117 -1.50 -10.76 0.83
C GLU A 117 -1.06 -10.47 2.27
N HIS A 118 -0.39 -9.34 2.50
CA HIS A 118 0.03 -8.92 3.84
C HIS A 118 -1.17 -8.66 4.74
N CYS A 119 -2.18 -7.93 4.26
CA CYS A 119 -3.44 -7.69 4.98
C CYS A 119 -4.19 -8.98 5.29
N SER A 120 -4.17 -9.96 4.38
CA SER A 120 -4.79 -11.27 4.59
C SER A 120 -4.04 -12.16 5.57
N LYS A 121 -2.72 -11.96 5.73
CA LYS A 121 -1.87 -12.72 6.67
C LYS A 121 -1.85 -12.17 8.09
N VAL A 122 -2.33 -10.95 8.32
CA VAL A 122 -2.41 -10.39 9.68
C VAL A 122 -3.22 -11.38 10.54
N PRO A 123 -2.62 -11.99 11.57
CA PRO A 123 -3.31 -12.98 12.38
C PRO A 123 -4.55 -12.32 12.93
N ARG A 124 -5.72 -12.90 12.62
CA ARG A 124 -6.93 -12.54 13.34
C ARG A 124 -6.57 -12.73 14.81
N LEU A 125 -6.59 -11.65 15.58
CA LEU A 125 -6.56 -11.78 17.02
C LEU A 125 -7.81 -12.59 17.33
N GLN A 126 -7.61 -13.90 17.54
CA GLN A 126 -8.61 -14.73 18.15
C GLN A 126 -8.78 -14.10 19.51
N THR A 127 -9.78 -13.25 19.64
CA THR A 127 -10.25 -12.81 20.94
C THR A 127 -10.67 -14.09 21.64
N ASP A 128 -9.86 -14.57 22.58
CA ASP A 128 -10.29 -15.63 23.48
C ASP A 128 -11.69 -15.25 23.97
N ASN A 129 -12.63 -16.19 23.86
CA ASN A 129 -14.07 -15.96 24.04
C ASN A 129 -14.46 -15.34 25.41
N SER A 130 -13.49 -15.19 26.33
CA SER A 130 -13.64 -14.47 27.59
C SER A 130 -13.61 -12.94 27.44
N SER A 131 -12.77 -12.36 26.58
CA SER A 131 -12.79 -10.89 26.34
C SER A 131 -13.80 -10.50 25.25
N ALA A 132 -14.15 -11.43 24.36
CA ALA A 132 -15.21 -11.24 23.37
C ALA A 132 -16.58 -10.96 24.01
N LYS A 133 -16.86 -11.46 25.23
CA LYS A 133 -18.08 -11.10 25.96
C LYS A 133 -18.10 -9.65 26.44
N GLU A 134 -16.95 -9.05 26.75
CA GLU A 134 -16.88 -7.63 27.12
C GLU A 134 -16.90 -6.70 25.90
N THR A 135 -16.29 -7.13 24.79
CA THR A 135 -16.35 -6.39 23.51
C THR A 135 -17.73 -6.50 22.84
N CYS A 136 -18.42 -7.65 22.94
CA CYS A 136 -19.81 -7.80 22.51
C CYS A 136 -20.77 -7.04 23.44
N ASN A 137 -20.52 -6.96 24.75
CA ASN A 137 -21.29 -6.08 25.63
C ASN A 137 -21.11 -4.59 25.29
N TRP A 138 -19.97 -4.16 24.74
CA TRP A 138 -19.79 -2.79 24.23
C TRP A 138 -20.52 -2.54 22.91
N ILE A 139 -20.65 -3.57 22.07
CA ILE A 139 -21.48 -3.50 20.86
C ILE A 139 -22.97 -3.48 21.25
N GLU A 140 -23.40 -4.27 22.24
CA GLU A 140 -24.79 -4.30 22.74
C GLU A 140 -25.16 -3.04 23.58
N THR A 141 -24.26 -2.48 24.38
CA THR A 141 -24.53 -1.20 25.11
C THR A 141 -24.43 0.04 24.22
N VAL A 142 -23.75 -0.07 23.08
CA VAL A 142 -23.86 0.92 21.99
C VAL A 142 -25.13 0.69 21.18
N ASP A 143 -25.61 -0.56 21.03
CA ASP A 143 -26.86 -0.91 20.34
C ASP A 143 -28.11 -0.38 21.06
N ASP A 144 -28.15 -0.39 22.39
CA ASP A 144 -29.31 0.17 23.12
C ASP A 144 -29.42 1.71 22.99
N ASN A 145 -28.30 2.41 22.74
CA ASN A 145 -28.30 3.84 22.44
C ASN A 145 -28.36 4.16 20.93
N LEU A 146 -28.05 3.19 20.05
CA LEU A 146 -28.21 3.30 18.60
C LEU A 146 -29.57 2.82 18.10
N ALA A 147 -30.29 1.94 18.80
CA ALA A 147 -31.63 1.48 18.41
C ALA A 147 -32.65 2.63 18.41
N VAL A 148 -32.39 3.68 19.20
CA VAL A 148 -33.18 4.94 19.18
C VAL A 148 -32.75 5.88 18.03
N ARG A 149 -31.64 5.60 17.32
CA ARG A 149 -31.10 6.40 16.21
C ARG A 149 -30.85 5.63 14.90
N SER A 150 -31.21 4.34 14.81
CA SER A 150 -30.89 3.47 13.66
C SER A 150 -31.79 3.64 12.43
N THR A 151 -32.67 4.65 12.42
CA THR A 151 -33.47 4.98 11.23
C THR A 151 -32.74 5.85 10.20
N GLN A 152 -31.46 6.22 10.38
CA GLN A 152 -30.80 7.18 9.47
C GLN A 152 -29.42 6.81 8.91
N LEU A 153 -28.86 5.65 9.24
CA LEU A 153 -27.59 5.20 8.65
C LEU A 153 -27.73 3.77 8.10
N SER A 154 -28.49 3.63 7.02
CA SER A 154 -28.40 2.44 6.18
C SER A 154 -27.06 2.47 5.44
N LEU A 155 -26.05 1.76 5.94
CA LEU A 155 -24.97 1.31 5.05
C LEU A 155 -25.63 0.55 3.89
N PRO A 156 -25.26 0.82 2.63
CA PRO A 156 -25.82 0.08 1.51
C PRO A 156 -25.67 -1.41 1.77
N VAL A 157 -26.75 -2.19 1.66
CA VAL A 157 -26.76 -3.65 1.88
C VAL A 157 -25.67 -4.34 1.06
N GLU A 158 -25.35 -3.76 -0.10
CA GLU A 158 -24.25 -4.18 -0.98
C GLU A 158 -22.88 -4.04 -0.30
N LEU A 159 -22.58 -2.94 0.39
CA LEU A 159 -21.30 -2.73 1.08
C LEU A 159 -21.13 -3.69 2.28
N VAL A 160 -22.20 -3.95 3.03
CA VAL A 160 -22.17 -4.90 4.15
C VAL A 160 -21.99 -6.33 3.63
N ARG A 161 -22.65 -6.68 2.53
CA ARG A 161 -22.48 -7.96 1.84
C ARG A 161 -21.06 -8.12 1.27
N ASP A 162 -20.50 -7.05 0.73
CA ASP A 162 -19.18 -7.07 0.10
C ASP A 162 -18.04 -7.05 1.16
N ILE A 163 -18.24 -6.43 2.32
CA ILE A 163 -17.35 -6.57 3.48
C ILE A 163 -17.45 -7.99 4.07
N GLY A 164 -18.65 -8.57 4.11
CA GLY A 164 -18.86 -9.98 4.45
C GLY A 164 -18.11 -10.91 3.50
N ALA A 165 -18.21 -10.66 2.20
CA ALA A 165 -17.46 -11.38 1.18
C ALA A 165 -15.94 -11.21 1.34
N ALA A 166 -15.44 -9.99 1.61
CA ALA A 166 -14.03 -9.75 1.91
C ALA A 166 -13.57 -10.49 3.18
N ARG A 167 -14.44 -10.60 4.18
CA ARG A 167 -14.19 -11.32 5.43
C ARG A 167 -14.15 -12.84 5.22
N ASP A 168 -14.98 -13.37 4.34
CA ASP A 168 -15.00 -14.78 3.95
C ASP A 168 -13.79 -15.12 3.07
N ILE A 169 -13.40 -14.22 2.16
CA ILE A 169 -12.17 -14.31 1.36
C ILE A 169 -10.93 -14.41 2.25
N ALA A 170 -10.87 -13.66 3.35
CA ALA A 170 -9.75 -13.73 4.29
C ALA A 170 -9.64 -15.05 5.07
N SER A 171 -10.55 -16.02 4.85
CA SER A 171 -10.45 -17.40 5.39
C SER A 171 -9.95 -18.42 4.36
N THR A 172 -9.94 -18.05 3.07
CA THR A 172 -9.37 -18.86 1.98
C THR A 172 -7.86 -18.67 1.87
N ASP A 173 -7.17 -19.66 1.29
CA ASP A 173 -5.73 -19.59 1.01
C ASP A 173 -5.38 -18.26 0.33
N PRO A 174 -4.45 -17.44 0.86
CA PRO A 174 -4.04 -16.18 0.26
C PRO A 174 -3.71 -16.26 -1.24
N ALA A 175 -3.21 -17.42 -1.70
CA ALA A 175 -2.89 -17.63 -3.10
C ALA A 175 -4.14 -17.75 -4.00
N GLU A 176 -5.27 -18.19 -3.47
CA GLU A 176 -6.53 -18.40 -4.20
C GLU A 176 -7.49 -17.20 -4.11
N GLN A 177 -7.13 -16.18 -3.33
CA GLN A 177 -8.00 -15.02 -3.13
C GLN A 177 -8.20 -14.25 -4.45
N PRO A 178 -9.41 -13.72 -4.68
CA PRO A 178 -9.64 -12.79 -5.78
C PRO A 178 -8.85 -11.50 -5.56
N ILE A 179 -8.32 -10.90 -6.62
CA ILE A 179 -7.68 -9.59 -6.56
C ILE A 179 -8.73 -8.54 -6.22
N LEU A 180 -8.53 -7.85 -5.10
CA LEU A 180 -9.46 -6.85 -4.61
C LEU A 180 -9.30 -5.55 -5.40
N LYS A 181 -10.42 -4.90 -5.70
CA LYS A 181 -10.40 -3.53 -6.21
C LYS A 181 -9.86 -2.60 -5.14
N LEU A 182 -9.27 -1.49 -5.58
CA LEU A 182 -8.63 -0.51 -4.72
C LEU A 182 -9.46 -0.08 -3.49
N HIS A 183 -10.71 0.32 -3.67
CA HIS A 183 -11.54 0.77 -2.55
C HIS A 183 -11.75 -0.33 -1.50
N PHE A 184 -11.88 -1.60 -1.93
CA PHE A 184 -11.95 -2.73 -1.00
C PHE A 184 -10.63 -2.96 -0.25
N LEU A 185 -9.49 -2.72 -0.89
CA LEU A 185 -8.19 -2.80 -0.22
C LEU A 185 -8.04 -1.72 0.84
N VAL A 186 -8.45 -0.47 0.55
CA VAL A 186 -8.48 0.62 1.53
C VAL A 186 -9.35 0.23 2.73
N ASP A 187 -10.53 -0.34 2.46
CA ASP A 187 -11.48 -0.75 3.49
C ASP A 187 -10.94 -1.90 4.34
N LEU A 188 -10.34 -2.91 3.72
CA LEU A 188 -9.69 -4.02 4.39
C LEU A 188 -8.55 -3.54 5.28
N CYS A 189 -7.70 -2.66 4.75
CA CYS A 189 -6.61 -2.03 5.49
C CYS A 189 -7.15 -1.33 6.74
N VAL A 190 -8.08 -0.39 6.57
CA VAL A 190 -8.66 0.37 7.69
C VAL A 190 -9.31 -0.56 8.73
N SER A 191 -10.04 -1.58 8.29
CA SER A 191 -10.67 -2.54 9.19
C SER A 191 -9.62 -3.28 10.04
N GLN A 192 -8.53 -3.73 9.43
CA GLN A 192 -7.43 -4.37 10.15
C GLN A 192 -6.75 -3.39 11.12
N ALA A 193 -6.66 -2.11 10.74
CA ALA A 193 -6.13 -1.04 11.60
C ALA A 193 -6.95 -0.84 12.85
N GLN A 194 -8.25 -0.82 12.67
CA GLN A 194 -9.17 -0.64 13.76
C GLN A 194 -9.11 -1.82 14.73
N GLN A 195 -9.05 -3.05 14.23
CA GLN A 195 -8.91 -4.25 15.06
C GLN A 195 -7.61 -4.24 15.88
N LEU A 196 -6.50 -3.83 15.28
CA LEU A 196 -5.22 -3.79 15.97
C LEU A 196 -5.09 -2.60 16.93
N LEU A 197 -5.72 -1.48 16.61
CA LEU A 197 -5.84 -0.34 17.52
C LEU A 197 -6.60 -0.74 18.79
N GLN A 198 -7.66 -1.55 18.65
CA GLN A 198 -8.41 -2.11 19.78
C GLN A 198 -7.57 -3.08 20.63
N ALA A 199 -6.59 -3.74 20.02
CA ALA A 199 -5.72 -4.69 20.70
C ALA A 199 -4.54 -4.05 21.47
N ASP A 200 -4.52 -2.72 21.57
CA ASP A 200 -3.48 -1.90 22.21
C ASP A 200 -2.06 -2.10 21.64
N ARG A 201 -1.94 -2.67 20.43
CA ARG A 201 -0.67 -2.83 19.70
C ARG A 201 -0.37 -1.58 18.87
N LYS A 202 -0.21 -0.44 19.53
CA LYS A 202 -0.33 0.91 18.93
C LYS A 202 0.82 1.38 18.03
N SER A 203 2.04 0.82 18.07
CA SER A 203 3.21 1.48 17.46
C SER A 203 3.69 0.94 16.11
N GLN A 204 3.78 -0.38 15.94
CA GLN A 204 4.46 -0.94 14.76
C GLN A 204 3.55 -1.07 13.54
N TRP A 205 2.27 -1.38 13.74
CA TRP A 205 1.38 -1.73 12.64
C TRP A 205 0.72 -0.50 11.98
N LEU A 206 0.42 0.55 12.77
CA LEU A 206 -0.01 1.84 12.22
C LEU A 206 1.06 2.36 11.24
N SER A 207 2.34 2.33 11.64
CA SER A 207 3.48 2.70 10.79
C SER A 207 3.54 1.91 9.48
N TYR A 208 3.40 0.58 9.54
CA TYR A 208 3.44 -0.30 8.36
C TYR A 208 2.31 -0.03 7.38
N MET A 209 1.09 0.10 7.87
CA MET A 209 -0.05 0.35 7.02
C MET A 209 -0.03 1.72 6.36
N LEU A 210 0.44 2.71 7.08
CA LEU A 210 0.47 4.07 6.59
C LEU A 210 1.62 4.29 5.62
N GLN A 211 2.74 3.58 5.83
CA GLN A 211 3.79 3.45 4.84
C GLN A 211 3.29 2.70 3.59
N ALA A 212 2.50 1.64 3.75
CA ALA A 212 1.89 0.94 2.62
C ALA A 212 0.93 1.83 1.83
N ILE A 213 0.11 2.63 2.51
CA ILE A 213 -0.86 3.52 1.85
C ILE A 213 -0.18 4.74 1.21
N ALA A 214 0.85 5.30 1.85
CA ALA A 214 1.66 6.38 1.26
C ALA A 214 2.46 5.88 0.05
N THR A 215 3.06 4.69 0.14
CA THR A 215 3.74 4.03 -0.99
C THR A 215 2.74 3.74 -2.11
N TRP A 216 1.54 3.29 -1.77
CA TRP A 216 0.47 3.01 -2.73
C TRP A 216 -0.02 4.26 -3.46
N LEU A 217 -0.23 5.37 -2.75
CA LEU A 217 -0.62 6.66 -3.34
C LEU A 217 0.46 7.21 -4.30
N ARG A 218 1.73 6.92 -4.04
CA ARG A 218 2.86 7.34 -4.88
C ARG A 218 2.98 6.59 -6.20
N MET A 219 2.57 5.32 -6.25
CA MET A 219 2.77 4.46 -7.43
C MET A 219 1.66 4.57 -8.49
N LYS A 220 0.65 5.42 -8.26
CA LYS A 220 -0.61 5.38 -9.02
C LYS A 220 -0.88 6.61 -9.87
N THR A 221 0.09 7.03 -10.67
CA THR A 221 -0.18 7.90 -11.84
C THR A 221 -0.45 7.11 -13.13
N GLY A 222 -0.17 5.80 -13.18
CA GLY A 222 -0.20 5.03 -14.44
C GLY A 222 -1.51 4.31 -14.83
N HIS A 223 -2.17 3.61 -13.89
CA HIS A 223 -3.23 2.63 -14.24
C HIS A 223 -4.64 2.97 -13.74
N TYR A 224 -4.77 3.92 -12.82
CA TYR A 224 -6.07 4.32 -12.26
C TYR A 224 -6.35 5.76 -12.67
N SER A 225 -7.62 6.10 -12.88
CA SER A 225 -7.97 7.49 -13.14
C SER A 225 -7.58 8.35 -11.93
N ALA A 226 -7.07 9.55 -12.18
CA ALA A 226 -6.71 10.50 -11.12
C ALA A 226 -7.85 10.70 -10.12
N GLN A 227 -9.09 10.71 -10.60
CA GLN A 227 -10.29 10.80 -9.77
C GLN A 227 -10.47 9.59 -8.83
N ALA A 228 -10.24 8.37 -9.30
CA ALA A 228 -10.37 7.17 -8.47
C ALA A 228 -9.31 7.15 -7.36
N VAL A 229 -8.09 7.57 -7.67
CA VAL A 229 -7.00 7.71 -6.69
C VAL A 229 -7.35 8.78 -5.66
N GLN A 230 -7.80 9.94 -6.10
CA GLN A 230 -8.21 11.04 -5.21
C GLN A 230 -9.39 10.63 -4.30
N ASN A 231 -10.39 9.93 -4.83
CA ASN A 231 -11.51 9.44 -4.03
C ASN A 231 -11.04 8.44 -2.96
N ALA A 232 -10.19 7.47 -3.34
CA ALA A 232 -9.63 6.50 -2.40
C ALA A 232 -8.78 7.18 -1.30
N GLN A 233 -7.99 8.18 -1.68
CA GLN A 233 -7.22 9.02 -0.76
C GLN A 233 -8.14 9.74 0.24
N LEU A 234 -9.20 10.39 -0.24
CA LEU A 234 -10.16 11.08 0.64
C LEU A 234 -10.86 10.12 1.60
N THR A 235 -11.36 8.99 1.10
CA THR A 235 -12.02 7.97 1.94
C THR A 235 -11.08 7.43 3.01
N LEU A 236 -9.82 7.17 2.68
CA LEU A 236 -8.82 6.75 3.66
C LEU A 236 -8.64 7.80 4.77
N TRP A 237 -8.36 9.05 4.40
CA TRP A 237 -8.10 10.10 5.38
C TRP A 237 -9.33 10.38 6.25
N ALA A 238 -10.53 10.33 5.66
CA ALA A 238 -11.78 10.41 6.40
C ALA A 238 -11.90 9.27 7.42
N LYS A 239 -11.60 8.03 7.03
CA LYS A 239 -11.63 6.89 7.94
C LYS A 239 -10.59 7.00 9.07
N LEU A 240 -9.37 7.44 8.77
CA LEU A 240 -8.34 7.71 9.79
C LEU A 240 -8.77 8.77 10.79
N ILE A 241 -9.52 9.77 10.33
CA ILE A 241 -10.16 10.75 11.21
C ILE A 241 -11.20 10.03 12.06
N LEU A 242 -12.18 9.35 11.48
CA LEU A 242 -13.23 8.67 12.23
C LEU A 242 -12.72 7.64 13.25
N MET A 243 -11.57 7.02 13.01
CA MET A 243 -10.91 6.13 13.97
C MET A 243 -10.52 6.80 15.29
N ASN A 244 -10.31 8.12 15.29
CA ASN A 244 -10.08 8.86 16.52
C ASN A 244 -11.40 9.40 17.04
N ASN A 245 -11.58 9.36 18.36
CA ASN A 245 -12.77 9.89 19.00
C ASN A 245 -12.67 11.42 19.14
N TRP A 246 -12.69 12.14 18.01
CA TRP A 246 -12.55 13.60 17.91
C TRP A 246 -13.66 14.38 18.61
N LEU A 247 -14.77 13.74 18.95
CA LEU A 247 -15.87 14.34 19.70
C LEU A 247 -15.59 14.43 21.21
N ARG A 248 -14.54 13.76 21.71
CA ARG A 248 -14.17 13.88 23.13
C ARG A 248 -13.46 15.20 23.38
N SER A 249 -13.98 15.97 24.34
CA SER A 249 -13.48 17.29 24.75
C SER A 249 -11.99 17.37 25.15
N LYS A 250 -11.31 16.24 25.38
CA LYS A 250 -9.89 16.16 25.74
C LYS A 250 -9.08 15.25 24.81
N ALA A 251 -9.45 15.14 23.53
CA ALA A 251 -8.68 14.33 22.59
C ALA A 251 -7.24 14.89 22.48
N ASN A 252 -6.24 14.08 22.84
CA ASN A 252 -4.85 14.44 22.59
C ASN A 252 -4.58 14.32 21.09
N LEU A 253 -4.52 15.46 20.41
CA LEU A 253 -4.33 15.53 18.96
C LEU A 253 -3.06 14.81 18.50
N ARG A 254 -1.99 14.82 19.32
CA ARG A 254 -0.70 14.19 18.98
C ARG A 254 -0.72 12.67 19.08
N GLU A 255 -1.68 12.11 19.80
CA GLU A 255 -1.89 10.66 19.88
C GLU A 255 -2.95 10.19 18.89
N SER A 256 -3.54 11.10 18.11
CA SER A 256 -4.50 10.71 17.08
C SER A 256 -3.80 9.90 15.99
N ALA A 257 -4.48 8.85 15.49
CA ALA A 257 -4.01 8.07 14.36
C ALA A 257 -3.65 8.99 13.19
N PHE A 258 -4.48 10.00 12.90
CA PHE A 258 -4.21 11.01 11.87
C PHE A 258 -2.85 11.70 12.03
N TYR A 259 -2.53 12.18 13.24
CA TYR A 259 -1.25 12.84 13.50
C TYR A 259 -0.08 11.86 13.38
N CYS A 260 -0.20 10.64 13.93
CA CYS A 260 0.82 9.61 13.82
C CYS A 260 1.12 9.26 12.35
N VAL A 261 0.10 9.22 11.49
CA VAL A 261 0.25 9.04 10.04
C VAL A 261 1.08 10.15 9.43
N CYS A 262 0.65 11.38 9.67
CA CYS A 262 1.28 12.55 9.07
C CYS A 262 2.74 12.67 9.53
N GLN A 263 3.01 12.34 10.80
CA GLN A 263 4.35 12.29 11.35
C GLN A 263 5.21 11.19 10.71
N ALA A 264 4.66 9.99 10.49
CA ALA A 264 5.38 8.92 9.82
C ALA A 264 5.73 9.31 8.37
N ILE A 265 4.79 9.93 7.65
CA ILE A 265 5.01 10.44 6.29
C ILE A 265 6.06 11.56 6.29
N SER A 266 6.00 12.51 7.21
CA SER A 266 6.97 13.62 7.25
C SER A 266 8.39 13.18 7.61
N MET A 267 8.55 12.02 8.25
CA MET A 267 9.84 11.41 8.52
C MET A 267 10.43 10.67 7.30
N ASP A 268 9.61 10.35 6.29
CA ASP A 268 10.08 9.80 5.02
C ASP A 268 10.65 10.92 4.13
N ARG A 269 11.95 10.82 3.83
CA ARG A 269 12.66 11.82 3.01
C ARG A 269 12.18 11.88 1.56
N HIS A 270 11.46 10.87 1.11
CA HIS A 270 11.06 10.75 -0.29
C HIS A 270 9.61 11.16 -0.56
N THR A 271 8.85 11.50 0.48
CA THR A 271 7.41 11.75 0.35
C THR A 271 7.07 13.10 0.95
N LYS A 272 6.59 14.02 0.11
CA LYS A 272 6.11 15.32 0.58
C LYS A 272 4.70 15.17 1.12
N LEU A 273 4.49 15.60 2.36
CA LEU A 273 3.19 15.51 3.02
C LEU A 273 2.09 16.23 2.23
N ASN A 274 2.42 17.36 1.59
CA ASN A 274 1.49 18.16 0.79
C ASN A 274 1.01 17.46 -0.49
N GLU A 275 1.70 16.40 -0.94
CA GLU A 275 1.29 15.59 -2.09
C GLU A 275 0.32 14.47 -1.66
N VAL A 276 0.40 14.03 -0.40
CA VAL A 276 -0.35 12.86 0.11
C VAL A 276 -1.54 13.28 0.98
N LEU A 277 -1.48 14.45 1.64
CA LEU A 277 -2.56 14.96 2.45
C LEU A 277 -3.52 15.79 1.60
N PRO A 278 -4.80 15.42 1.48
CA PRO A 278 -5.77 16.17 0.69
C PRO A 278 -6.02 17.56 1.32
N PRO A 279 -6.42 18.55 0.51
CA PRO A 279 -6.83 19.85 1.05
C PRO A 279 -7.94 19.72 2.08
N LEU A 280 -7.84 20.47 3.18
CA LEU A 280 -8.81 20.41 4.29
C LEU A 280 -10.26 20.61 3.83
N ALA A 281 -10.50 21.52 2.89
CA ALA A 281 -11.84 21.77 2.35
C ALA A 281 -12.43 20.54 1.63
N GLN A 282 -11.60 19.80 0.86
CA GLN A 282 -12.03 18.58 0.19
C GLN A 282 -12.33 17.48 1.21
N LEU A 283 -11.46 17.33 2.21
CA LEU A 283 -11.66 16.36 3.27
C LEU A 283 -12.96 16.62 4.05
N LEU A 284 -13.24 17.87 4.43
CA LEU A 284 -14.48 18.23 5.13
C LEU A 284 -15.73 18.10 4.26
N SER A 285 -15.58 18.06 2.93
CA SER A 285 -16.68 17.79 1.99
C SER A 285 -16.95 16.31 1.75
N CYS A 286 -16.10 15.42 2.30
CA CYS A 286 -16.22 13.97 2.15
C CYS A 286 -17.51 13.47 2.83
N ASN A 287 -18.29 12.66 2.11
CA ASN A 287 -19.61 12.19 2.55
C ASN A 287 -19.52 11.37 3.85
N GLU A 288 -18.43 10.63 4.03
CA GLU A 288 -18.13 9.80 5.19
C GLU A 288 -18.00 10.64 6.48
N LEU A 289 -17.61 11.92 6.36
CA LEU A 289 -17.52 12.84 7.50
C LEU A 289 -18.81 13.65 7.72
N SER A 290 -19.81 13.52 6.83
CA SER A 290 -21.06 14.29 6.90
C SER A 290 -21.78 14.23 8.26
N PRO A 291 -21.83 13.09 8.99
CA PRO A 291 -22.51 13.05 10.29
C PRO A 291 -21.85 13.93 11.35
N HIS A 292 -20.54 14.14 11.23
CA HIS A 292 -19.75 14.91 12.20
C HIS A 292 -19.53 16.36 11.77
N ASN A 293 -19.75 16.68 10.49
CA ASN A 293 -19.51 18.00 9.92
C ASN A 293 -20.42 19.10 10.51
N GLN A 294 -21.52 18.72 11.18
CA GLN A 294 -22.37 19.67 11.89
C GLN A 294 -21.78 20.14 13.22
N SER A 295 -20.84 19.38 13.79
CA SER A 295 -20.18 19.75 15.06
C SER A 295 -19.08 20.79 14.83
N SER A 296 -19.24 21.97 15.44
CA SER A 296 -18.22 23.01 15.44
C SER A 296 -16.93 22.54 16.11
N GLN A 297 -17.05 21.73 17.16
CA GLN A 297 -15.91 21.14 17.86
C GLN A 297 -15.13 20.18 16.97
N PHE A 298 -15.81 19.34 16.21
CA PHE A 298 -15.17 18.41 15.27
C PHE A 298 -14.37 19.18 14.21
N LYS A 299 -14.99 20.19 13.59
CA LYS A 299 -14.32 21.08 12.61
C LYS A 299 -13.09 21.75 13.21
N HIS A 300 -13.23 22.31 14.41
CA HIS A 300 -12.12 22.95 15.12
C HIS A 300 -10.98 21.98 15.41
N ASN A 301 -11.28 20.76 15.86
CA ASN A 301 -10.25 19.77 16.18
C ASN A 301 -9.50 19.29 14.94
N ILE A 302 -10.20 19.05 13.82
CA ILE A 302 -9.54 18.69 12.55
C ILE A 302 -8.68 19.84 12.05
N GLN A 303 -9.19 21.08 12.10
CA GLN A 303 -8.42 22.24 11.69
C GLN A 303 -7.14 22.38 12.52
N SER A 304 -7.25 22.29 13.85
CA SER A 304 -6.09 22.31 14.75
C SER A 304 -5.11 21.17 14.46
N ALA A 305 -5.60 19.97 14.13
CA ALA A 305 -4.74 18.85 13.75
C ALA A 305 -4.01 19.10 12.42
N TYR A 306 -4.69 19.67 11.42
CA TYR A 306 -4.07 20.08 10.15
C TYR A 306 -3.00 21.15 10.38
N GLU A 307 -3.27 22.16 11.21
CA GLU A 307 -2.31 23.20 11.55
C GLU A 307 -1.07 22.60 12.24
N LEU A 308 -1.25 21.70 13.21
CA LEU A 308 -0.15 20.98 13.85
C LEU A 308 0.68 20.17 12.85
N VAL A 309 0.01 19.48 11.92
CA VAL A 309 0.67 18.70 10.89
C VAL A 309 1.47 19.59 9.93
N MET A 310 0.93 20.74 9.54
CA MET A 310 1.61 21.70 8.67
C MET A 310 2.81 22.38 9.33
N LEU A 311 2.91 22.37 10.67
CA LEU A 311 4.09 22.83 11.42
C LEU A 311 5.20 21.76 11.45
N MET A 312 4.86 20.48 11.21
CA MET A 312 5.85 19.40 11.14
C MET A 312 6.64 19.41 9.82
N ASP A 313 6.18 20.12 8.79
CA ASP A 313 6.84 20.17 7.49
C ASP A 313 8.16 20.98 7.57
N PRO A 314 9.33 20.33 7.44
CA PRO A 314 10.62 21.00 7.57
C PRO A 314 10.87 22.04 6.48
N GLU A 315 10.25 21.93 5.30
CA GLU A 315 10.37 22.93 4.23
C GLU A 315 9.78 24.28 4.68
N ARG A 316 8.73 24.25 5.50
CA ARG A 316 8.09 25.45 6.03
C ARG A 316 8.93 26.11 7.13
N ASN A 317 9.53 25.29 7.99
CA ASN A 317 10.41 25.78 9.06
C ASN A 317 11.69 26.40 8.47
N THR A 318 12.25 25.82 7.42
CA THR A 318 13.41 26.41 6.72
C THR A 318 13.06 27.72 6.00
N ALA A 319 11.86 27.85 5.41
CA ALA A 319 11.42 29.11 4.81
C ALA A 319 11.20 30.21 5.86
N LEU A 320 10.63 29.87 7.02
CA LEU A 320 10.48 30.78 8.16
C LEU A 320 11.85 31.21 8.70
N ASP A 321 12.78 30.27 8.91
CA ASP A 321 14.13 30.56 9.37
C ASP A 321 14.91 31.43 8.39
N GLN A 322 14.75 31.21 7.08
CA GLN A 322 15.34 32.05 6.04
C GLN A 322 14.71 33.45 6.00
N SER A 323 13.40 33.57 6.23
CA SER A 323 12.71 34.86 6.28
C SER A 323 13.12 35.67 7.52
N MET A 324 13.25 35.02 8.68
CA MET A 324 13.74 35.63 9.92
C MET A 324 15.22 36.01 9.81
N SER A 325 16.04 35.19 9.15
CA SER A 325 17.44 35.50 8.88
C SER A 325 17.63 36.68 7.91
N ARG A 326 16.65 36.95 7.02
CA ARG A 326 16.66 38.14 6.16
C ARG A 326 16.20 39.40 6.89
N MET A 327 15.36 39.28 7.91
CA MET A 327 14.92 40.42 8.73
C MET A 327 15.94 40.85 9.79
N SER A 328 16.90 39.98 10.15
CA SER A 328 17.95 40.31 11.14
C SER A 328 19.14 41.09 10.57
N VAL A 329 19.22 41.29 9.24
CA VAL A 329 20.23 42.16 8.59
C VAL A 329 19.67 43.56 8.38
N VAL A 330 19.09 44.16 9.42
CA VAL A 330 19.04 45.62 9.54
C VAL A 330 20.21 46.00 10.43
N THR A 331 21.41 46.04 9.85
CA THR A 331 22.57 46.62 10.50
C THR A 331 22.21 48.07 10.84
N PRO A 332 22.28 48.49 12.12
CA PRO A 332 21.99 49.87 12.47
C PRO A 332 22.93 50.77 11.68
N ARG A 333 22.36 51.64 10.82
CA ARG A 333 23.09 52.66 10.08
C ARG A 333 23.91 53.44 11.10
N ARG A 334 25.23 53.25 11.07
CA ARG A 334 26.19 53.95 11.91
C ARG A 334 25.93 55.45 11.72
N ALA A 335 25.46 56.11 12.78
CA ALA A 335 25.26 57.55 12.76
C ALA A 335 26.59 58.22 12.39
N THR A 336 26.60 58.96 11.28
CA THR A 336 27.75 59.79 10.91
C THR A 336 27.93 60.86 11.98
N PRO A 337 29.14 61.03 12.54
CA PRO A 337 29.37 62.05 13.56
C PRO A 337 29.20 63.44 12.92
N CYS A 338 28.29 64.24 13.47
CA CYS A 338 28.18 65.66 13.15
C CYS A 338 29.49 66.36 13.55
N LYS A 339 30.19 66.93 12.58
CA LYS A 339 31.33 67.81 12.83
C LYS A 339 30.81 69.17 13.31
N SER A 340 31.24 69.58 14.49
CA SER A 340 31.14 70.95 15.02
C SER A 340 32.36 71.77 14.65
#